data_AF-A0AA97B443-F1
#
_entry.id   AF-A0AA97B443-F1
#
_cell.length_a   1.000
_cell.length_b   1.000
_cell.length_c   1.000
_cell.angle_alpha   90.00
_cell.angle_beta   90.00
_cell.angle_gamma   90.00
#
_symmetry.space_group_name_H-M   'P 1'
#
loop_
_entity.id
_entity.type
_entity.pdbx_description
1 polymer ?
#
loop_
_entity_poly.entity_id
_entity_poly.type
_entity_poly.pdbx_seq_one_letter_code
_entity_poly.pdbx_strand_id
1 'polypeptide(L)'
;MRTRARTRMAVMMLALLPWVAVAAPTGREARVEERLERAEQRQRLRQVLELSDVLDLDNAQALKLEETLQRFDERRRPLRKQVREAARILHRASRGDSEALAQVDAAALGAFEARERIAALDKELYRRWRRHCPRRSAPGSRSPWRAARAARR
;
A
#
# COMPACT_ATOMS: atom_id res chain seq x y z
N MET A 1 47.72 31.77 -38.24
CA MET A 1 46.99 31.95 -36.95
C MET A 1 45.56 31.42 -37.10
N ARG A 2 45.22 30.20 -36.65
CA ARG A 2 43.82 29.70 -36.46
C ARG A 2 43.82 28.20 -36.09
N THR A 3 44.10 27.85 -34.84
CA THR A 3 43.80 26.49 -34.31
C THR A 3 43.65 26.43 -32.79
N ARG A 4 44.18 27.40 -32.02
CA ARG A 4 44.18 27.36 -30.54
C ARG A 4 42.84 27.62 -29.84
N ALA A 5 41.80 28.07 -30.54
CA ALA A 5 40.52 28.46 -29.92
C ALA A 5 39.51 27.31 -29.75
N ARG A 6 39.59 26.26 -30.59
CA ARG A 6 38.59 25.17 -30.57
C ARG A 6 38.82 24.15 -29.44
N THR A 7 40.06 23.98 -29.00
CA THR A 7 40.40 23.04 -27.92
C THR A 7 40.02 23.56 -26.54
N ARG A 8 39.94 24.88 -26.33
CA ARG A 8 39.53 25.48 -25.05
C ARG A 8 38.02 25.37 -24.78
N MET A 9 37.17 25.35 -25.82
CA MET A 9 35.72 25.20 -25.63
C MET A 9 35.29 23.76 -25.30
N ALA A 10 36.02 22.75 -25.80
CA ALA A 10 35.71 21.35 -25.52
C ALA A 10 36.02 20.95 -24.06
N VAL A 11 37.04 21.56 -23.45
CA VAL A 11 37.40 21.31 -22.05
C VAL A 11 36.39 21.93 -21.07
N MET A 12 35.74 23.04 -21.44
CA MET A 12 34.75 23.70 -20.59
C MET A 12 33.40 22.96 -20.52
N MET A 13 33.05 22.18 -21.55
CA MET A 13 31.85 21.33 -21.56
C MET A 13 32.01 20.01 -20.78
N LEU A 14 33.24 19.58 -20.53
CA LEU A 14 33.52 18.36 -19.77
C LEU A 14 33.44 18.57 -18.24
N ALA A 15 33.49 19.81 -17.77
CA ALA A 15 33.46 20.16 -16.34
C ALA A 15 32.04 20.24 -15.73
N LEU A 16 30.98 20.12 -16.53
CA LEU A 16 29.59 20.20 -16.08
C LEU A 16 28.90 18.84 -15.90
N LEU A 17 29.62 17.72 -16.11
CA LEU A 17 29.07 16.37 -15.99
C LEU A 17 29.03 15.68 -14.61
N PRO A 18 29.46 16.23 -13.44
CA PRO A 18 29.41 15.41 -12.23
C PRO A 18 28.04 15.31 -11.56
N TRP A 19 27.00 16.06 -11.99
CA TRP A 19 25.77 16.20 -11.19
C TRP A 19 24.58 15.31 -11.59
N VAL A 20 24.70 14.45 -12.60
CA VAL A 20 23.58 13.57 -13.03
C VAL A 20 23.59 12.20 -12.32
N ALA A 21 24.60 11.91 -11.48
CA ALA A 21 24.72 10.61 -10.82
C ALA A 21 23.86 10.44 -9.54
N VAL A 22 23.13 11.47 -9.09
CA VAL A 22 22.36 11.45 -7.81
C VAL A 22 20.87 11.16 -8.03
N ALA A 23 20.52 10.27 -8.97
CA ALA A 23 19.13 9.86 -9.17
C ALA A 23 18.96 8.39 -9.60
N ALA A 24 19.95 7.54 -9.38
CA ALA A 24 19.79 6.11 -9.56
C ALA A 24 19.16 5.51 -8.28
N PRO A 25 17.93 4.98 -8.31
CA PRO A 25 17.35 4.28 -7.16
C PRO A 25 18.27 3.12 -6.81
N THR A 26 18.89 3.20 -5.65
CA THR A 26 19.85 2.19 -5.22
C THR A 26 19.14 0.84 -5.14
N GLY A 27 19.75 -0.24 -5.62
CA GLY A 27 19.16 -1.59 -5.63
C GLY A 27 18.72 -2.13 -4.25
N ARG A 28 18.98 -1.38 -3.16
CA ARG A 28 18.40 -1.61 -1.83
C ARG A 28 16.91 -1.28 -1.77
N GLU A 29 16.45 -0.21 -2.41
CA GLU A 29 15.04 0.21 -2.40
C GLU A 29 14.18 -0.77 -3.19
N ALA A 30 14.64 -1.19 -4.37
CA ALA A 30 13.97 -2.21 -5.18
C ALA A 30 13.81 -3.57 -4.44
N ARG A 31 14.81 -3.98 -3.65
CA ARG A 31 14.75 -5.21 -2.84
C ARG A 31 13.81 -5.08 -1.62
N VAL A 32 13.66 -3.88 -1.07
CA VAL A 32 12.73 -3.61 0.04
C VAL A 32 11.29 -3.59 -0.47
N GLU A 33 11.04 -2.97 -1.62
CA GLU A 33 9.74 -2.97 -2.30
C GLU A 33 9.31 -4.40 -2.64
N GLU A 34 10.20 -5.22 -3.23
CA GLU A 34 9.91 -6.61 -3.60
C GLU A 34 9.65 -7.51 -2.37
N ARG A 35 10.31 -7.25 -1.23
CA ARG A 35 10.03 -7.95 0.04
C ARG A 35 8.69 -7.53 0.65
N LEU A 36 8.35 -6.24 0.58
CA LEU A 36 7.06 -5.72 1.00
C LEU A 36 5.93 -6.32 0.15
N GLU A 37 6.09 -6.38 -1.17
CA GLU A 37 5.11 -6.96 -2.09
C GLU A 37 4.86 -8.44 -1.81
N ARG A 38 5.92 -9.24 -1.56
CA ARG A 38 5.78 -10.65 -1.19
C ARG A 38 5.14 -10.84 0.18
N ALA A 39 5.46 -9.96 1.14
CA ALA A 39 4.83 -9.98 2.46
C ALA A 39 3.33 -9.64 2.35
N GLU A 40 2.98 -8.63 1.54
CA GLU A 40 1.58 -8.27 1.25
C GLU A 40 0.84 -9.44 0.59
N GLN A 41 1.43 -10.14 -0.39
CA GLN A 41 0.81 -11.30 -1.05
C GLN A 41 0.54 -12.44 -0.05
N ARG A 42 1.52 -12.77 0.80
CA ARG A 42 1.37 -13.82 1.83
C ARG A 42 0.31 -13.44 2.87
N GLN A 43 0.26 -12.16 3.25
CA GLN A 43 -0.72 -11.67 4.19
C GLN A 43 -2.12 -11.72 3.59
N ARG A 44 -2.30 -11.34 2.32
CA ARG A 44 -3.58 -11.46 1.60
C ARG A 44 -4.07 -12.91 1.52
N LEU A 45 -3.19 -13.85 1.16
CA LEU A 45 -3.55 -15.28 1.11
C LEU A 45 -3.99 -15.81 2.47
N ARG A 46 -3.28 -15.47 3.55
CA ARG A 46 -3.70 -15.85 4.91
C ARG A 46 -5.01 -15.19 5.30
N GLN A 47 -5.19 -13.91 4.96
CA GLN A 47 -6.41 -13.18 5.30
C GLN A 47 -7.62 -13.77 4.58
N VAL A 48 -7.48 -14.17 3.32
CA VAL A 48 -8.53 -14.85 2.54
C VAL A 48 -8.86 -16.23 3.13
N LEU A 49 -7.84 -17.03 3.48
CA LEU A 49 -8.04 -18.36 4.10
C LEU A 49 -8.66 -18.27 5.50
N GLU A 50 -8.22 -17.32 6.33
CA GLU A 50 -8.79 -17.08 7.65
C GLU A 50 -10.21 -16.52 7.56
N LEU A 51 -10.47 -15.60 6.62
CA LEU A 51 -11.81 -15.05 6.41
C LEU A 51 -12.78 -16.10 5.84
N SER A 52 -12.32 -17.01 4.99
CA SER A 52 -13.16 -18.13 4.51
C SER A 52 -13.51 -19.10 5.64
N ASP A 53 -12.55 -19.43 6.51
CA ASP A 53 -12.76 -20.34 7.63
C ASP A 53 -13.61 -19.73 8.75
N VAL A 54 -13.46 -18.42 9.02
CA VAL A 54 -14.17 -17.72 10.10
C VAL A 54 -15.60 -17.36 9.70
N LEU A 55 -15.86 -17.08 8.43
CA LEU A 55 -17.17 -16.61 7.98
C LEU A 55 -18.06 -17.73 7.41
N ASP A 56 -17.57 -18.98 7.33
CA ASP A 56 -18.27 -20.14 6.74
C ASP A 56 -18.94 -19.76 5.39
N LEU A 57 -18.22 -18.95 4.61
CA LEU A 57 -18.70 -18.32 3.39
C LEU A 57 -18.80 -19.37 2.29
N ASP A 58 -19.96 -19.47 1.66
CA ASP A 58 -20.13 -20.21 0.41
C ASP A 58 -19.14 -19.68 -0.65
N ASN A 59 -18.55 -20.55 -1.46
CA ASN A 59 -17.45 -20.21 -2.39
C ASN A 59 -17.79 -19.01 -3.29
N ALA A 60 -19.06 -18.89 -3.70
CA ALA A 60 -19.56 -17.77 -4.50
C ALA A 60 -19.58 -16.43 -3.73
N GLN A 61 -19.81 -16.46 -2.41
CA GLN A 61 -19.80 -15.28 -1.55
C GLN A 61 -18.36 -14.83 -1.23
N ALA A 62 -17.44 -15.77 -1.07
CA ALA A 62 -16.01 -15.49 -0.88
C ALA A 62 -15.38 -14.80 -2.11
N LEU A 63 -15.66 -15.29 -3.32
CA LEU A 63 -15.21 -14.65 -4.57
C LEU A 63 -15.71 -13.21 -4.71
N LYS A 64 -16.98 -12.97 -4.35
CA LYS A 64 -17.59 -11.64 -4.41
C LYS A 64 -17.03 -10.68 -3.33
N LEU A 65 -16.64 -11.22 -2.17
CA LEU A 65 -15.91 -10.49 -1.14
C LEU A 65 -14.55 -10.06 -1.65
N GLU A 66 -13.79 -10.98 -2.23
CA GLU A 66 -12.45 -10.72 -2.76
C GLU A 66 -12.47 -9.63 -3.83
N GLU A 67 -13.38 -9.72 -4.81
CA GLU A 67 -13.54 -8.70 -5.86
C GLU A 67 -13.92 -7.33 -5.25
N THR A 68 -14.79 -7.33 -4.23
CA THR A 68 -15.17 -6.08 -3.55
C THR A 68 -13.98 -5.51 -2.78
N LEU A 69 -13.27 -6.31 -2.01
CA LEU A 69 -12.08 -5.89 -1.27
C LEU A 69 -11.02 -5.32 -2.20
N GLN A 70 -10.76 -5.99 -3.33
CA GLN A 70 -9.77 -5.55 -4.30
C GLN A 70 -10.08 -4.14 -4.85
N ARG A 71 -11.33 -3.88 -5.23
CA ARG A 71 -11.76 -2.54 -5.70
C ARG A 71 -11.58 -1.46 -4.63
N PHE A 72 -11.87 -1.78 -3.37
CA PHE A 72 -11.66 -0.84 -2.26
C PHE A 72 -10.17 -0.65 -1.96
N ASP A 73 -9.35 -1.69 -2.08
CA ASP A 73 -7.91 -1.60 -1.89
C ASP A 73 -7.21 -0.76 -2.97
N GLU A 74 -7.67 -0.86 -4.21
CA GLU A 74 -7.23 0.01 -5.30
C GLU A 74 -7.53 1.48 -4.99
N ARG A 75 -8.72 1.79 -4.44
CA ARG A 75 -9.08 3.15 -3.99
C ARG A 75 -8.27 3.62 -2.78
N ARG A 76 -7.87 2.71 -1.89
CA ARG A 76 -7.06 3.03 -0.70
C ARG A 76 -5.58 3.22 -1.03
N ARG A 77 -5.05 2.55 -2.06
CA ARG A 77 -3.64 2.65 -2.46
C ARG A 77 -3.13 4.08 -2.61
N PRO A 78 -3.77 5.00 -3.36
CA PRO A 78 -3.28 6.37 -3.49
C PRO A 78 -3.34 7.14 -2.16
N LEU A 79 -4.39 6.95 -1.35
CA LEU A 79 -4.51 7.59 -0.05
C LEU A 79 -3.41 7.12 0.92
N ARG A 80 -3.09 5.82 0.92
CA ARG A 80 -1.97 5.27 1.70
C ARG A 80 -0.63 5.86 1.26
N LYS A 81 -0.44 6.08 -0.05
CA LYS A 81 0.77 6.77 -0.56
C LYS A 81 0.85 8.21 -0.06
N GLN A 82 -0.25 8.96 -0.07
CA GLN A 82 -0.31 10.33 0.47
C GLN A 82 0.05 10.39 1.96
N VAL A 83 -0.50 9.47 2.77
CA VAL A 83 -0.15 9.37 4.20
C VAL A 83 1.33 9.04 4.39
N ARG A 84 1.90 8.14 3.59
CA ARG A 84 3.33 7.80 3.64
C ARG A 84 4.22 9.00 3.29
N GLU A 85 3.84 9.76 2.26
CA GLU A 85 4.61 10.93 1.84
C GLU A 85 4.58 12.04 2.89
N ALA A 86 3.39 12.33 3.44
CA ALA A 86 3.27 13.25 4.56
C ALA A 86 4.13 12.80 5.76
N ALA A 87 4.11 11.52 6.11
CA ALA A 87 4.95 10.99 7.19
C ALA A 87 6.45 11.16 6.93
N ARG A 88 6.90 11.06 5.67
CA ARG A 88 8.29 11.35 5.30
C ARG A 88 8.65 12.81 5.49
N ILE A 89 7.77 13.74 5.13
CA ILE A 89 7.98 15.18 5.33
C ILE A 89 8.08 15.48 6.83
N LEU A 90 7.15 14.96 7.64
CA LEU A 90 7.18 15.12 9.10
C LEU A 90 8.48 14.55 9.71
N HIS A 91 8.94 13.40 9.21
CA HIS A 91 10.18 12.77 9.67
C HIS A 91 11.45 13.53 9.24
N ARG A 92 11.45 14.17 8.08
CA ARG A 92 12.56 15.05 7.65
C ARG A 92 12.59 16.32 8.49
N ALA A 93 11.43 16.93 8.72
CA ALA A 93 11.31 18.12 9.54
C ALA A 93 11.74 17.87 11.00
N SER A 94 11.42 16.70 11.58
CA SER A 94 11.88 16.33 12.93
C SER A 94 13.40 16.16 13.04
N ARG A 95 14.09 15.97 11.90
CA ARG A 95 15.55 15.94 11.81
C ARG A 95 16.19 17.31 11.55
N GLY A 96 15.38 18.37 11.44
CA GLY A 96 15.86 19.74 11.23
C GLY A 96 16.03 20.14 9.76
N ASP A 97 15.45 19.41 8.81
CA ASP A 97 15.41 19.81 7.40
C ASP A 97 14.52 21.05 7.24
N SER A 98 15.12 22.20 6.88
CA SER A 98 14.44 23.49 6.76
C SER A 98 13.43 23.54 5.61
N GLU A 99 13.64 22.79 4.53
CA GLU A 99 12.68 22.70 3.43
C GLU A 99 11.45 21.91 3.88
N ALA A 100 11.67 20.82 4.62
CA ALA A 100 10.58 20.02 5.17
C ALA A 100 9.81 20.77 6.27
N LEU A 101 10.49 21.58 7.10
CA LEU A 101 9.88 22.41 8.15
C LEU A 101 8.81 23.35 7.59
N ALA A 102 9.07 23.97 6.43
CA ALA A 102 8.08 24.83 5.76
C ALA A 102 6.84 24.08 5.27
N GLN A 103 6.91 22.75 5.15
CA GLN A 103 5.85 21.89 4.61
C GLN A 103 5.14 21.06 5.69
N VAL A 104 5.55 21.14 6.97
CA VAL A 104 5.04 20.29 8.06
C VAL A 104 3.54 20.43 8.24
N ASP A 105 3.02 21.65 8.30
CA ASP A 105 1.60 21.89 8.58
C ASP A 105 0.72 21.35 7.45
N ALA A 106 1.10 21.62 6.21
CA ALA A 106 0.41 21.11 5.02
C ALA A 106 0.46 19.57 4.96
N ALA A 107 1.61 18.98 5.27
CA ALA A 107 1.78 17.53 5.31
C ALA A 107 0.93 16.89 6.44
N ALA A 108 0.88 17.51 7.62
CA ALA A 108 0.08 17.03 8.74
C ALA A 108 -1.41 17.04 8.40
N LEU A 109 -1.93 18.16 7.89
CA LEU A 109 -3.32 18.28 7.44
C LEU A 109 -3.65 17.24 6.35
N GLY A 110 -2.80 17.11 5.34
CA GLY A 110 -2.98 16.11 4.28
C GLY A 110 -3.01 14.67 4.78
N ALA A 111 -2.19 14.35 5.80
CA ALA A 111 -2.22 13.02 6.42
C ALA A 111 -3.54 12.74 7.15
N PHE A 112 -4.08 13.73 7.87
CA PHE A 112 -5.36 13.59 8.57
C PHE A 112 -6.52 13.42 7.59
N GLU A 113 -6.61 14.28 6.57
CA GLU A 113 -7.65 14.16 5.55
C GLU A 113 -7.60 12.82 4.81
N ALA A 114 -6.40 12.34 4.45
CA ALA A 114 -6.24 11.06 3.79
C ALA A 114 -6.69 9.90 4.69
N ARG A 115 -6.43 9.96 6.01
CA ARG A 115 -6.92 8.98 6.98
C ARG A 115 -8.43 9.02 7.13
N GLU A 116 -9.04 10.19 7.16
CA GLU A 116 -10.50 10.33 7.18
C GLU A 116 -11.15 9.70 5.95
N ARG A 117 -10.59 9.93 4.76
CA ARG A 117 -11.06 9.32 3.51
C ARG A 117 -10.93 7.80 3.54
N ILE A 118 -9.82 7.27 4.10
CA ILE A 118 -9.67 5.81 4.29
C ILE A 118 -10.76 5.28 5.24
N ALA A 119 -10.99 5.94 6.37
CA ALA A 119 -12.03 5.52 7.32
C ALA A 119 -13.45 5.59 6.72
N ALA A 120 -13.72 6.55 5.84
CA ALA A 120 -14.97 6.61 5.09
C ALA A 120 -15.12 5.40 4.13
N LEU A 121 -14.04 5.02 3.44
CA LEU A 121 -14.00 3.83 2.59
C LEU A 121 -14.20 2.53 3.39
N ASP A 122 -13.67 2.45 4.61
CA ASP A 122 -13.91 1.33 5.54
C ASP A 122 -15.38 1.19 5.89
N LYS A 123 -16.04 2.29 6.24
CA LYS A 123 -17.48 2.31 6.54
C LYS A 123 -18.31 1.92 5.31
N GLU A 124 -17.93 2.39 4.12
CA GLU A 124 -18.59 2.06 2.87
C GLU A 124 -18.46 0.56 2.55
N LEU A 125 -17.25 0.00 2.67
CA LEU A 125 -16.98 -1.42 2.50
C LEU A 125 -17.87 -2.27 3.42
N TYR A 126 -17.90 -1.95 4.72
CA TYR A 126 -18.72 -2.69 5.69
C TYR A 126 -20.21 -2.62 5.35
N ARG A 127 -20.71 -1.44 4.95
CA ARG A 127 -22.12 -1.26 4.52
C ARG A 127 -22.42 -2.06 3.25
N ARG A 128 -21.48 -2.16 2.32
CA ARG A 128 -21.65 -2.94 1.08
C ARG A 128 -21.64 -4.43 1.38
N TRP A 129 -20.72 -4.87 2.21
CA TRP A 129 -20.62 -6.27 2.65
C TRP A 129 -21.87 -6.74 3.39
N ARG A 130 -22.40 -5.93 4.32
CA ARG A 130 -23.62 -6.27 5.07
C ARG A 130 -24.85 -6.50 4.19
N ARG A 131 -24.90 -5.95 2.98
CA ARG A 131 -26.00 -6.22 2.03
C ARG A 131 -25.89 -7.59 1.37
N HIS A 132 -24.69 -8.17 1.33
CA HIS A 132 -24.40 -9.43 0.65
C HIS A 132 -24.30 -10.63 1.60
N CYS A 133 -24.05 -10.41 2.89
CA CYS A 133 -24.24 -11.43 3.92
C CYS A 133 -25.63 -11.29 4.56
N PRO A 134 -26.60 -12.17 4.27
CA PRO A 134 -27.78 -12.28 5.12
C PRO A 134 -27.31 -12.68 6.53
N ARG A 135 -27.82 -11.99 7.54
CA ARG A 135 -27.52 -12.18 8.96
C ARG A 135 -28.02 -13.57 9.41
N ARG A 136 -27.28 -14.64 9.09
CA ARG A 136 -27.28 -15.99 9.73
C ARG A 136 -26.44 -16.95 8.87
N SER A 137 -25.24 -17.30 9.33
CA SER A 137 -24.97 -18.74 9.49
C SER A 137 -25.84 -19.15 10.69
N ALA A 138 -26.98 -19.77 10.40
CA ALA A 138 -27.82 -20.31 11.47
C ALA A 138 -26.98 -21.36 12.24
N PRO A 139 -27.10 -21.45 13.58
CA PRO A 139 -26.53 -22.57 14.31
C PRO A 139 -27.29 -23.83 13.87
N GLY A 140 -26.80 -24.51 12.83
CA GLY A 140 -27.54 -25.61 12.21
C GLY A 140 -26.92 -26.22 10.95
N SER A 141 -26.14 -25.50 10.15
CA SER A 141 -25.41 -26.10 9.02
C SER A 141 -24.12 -26.76 9.51
N ARG A 142 -24.26 -27.89 10.20
CA ARG A 142 -23.12 -28.77 10.54
C ARG A 142 -22.48 -29.23 9.24
N SER A 143 -21.30 -28.69 8.94
CA SER A 143 -20.51 -29.19 7.83
C SER A 143 -20.14 -30.67 8.09
N PRO A 144 -20.33 -31.58 7.12
CA PRO A 144 -20.15 -33.03 7.31
C PRO A 144 -18.73 -33.40 7.77
N TRP A 145 -17.77 -32.52 7.49
CA TRP A 145 -16.36 -32.64 7.84
C TRP A 145 -16.08 -32.46 9.35
N ARG A 146 -16.92 -31.71 10.08
CA ARG A 146 -16.80 -31.59 11.56
C ARG A 146 -17.38 -32.80 12.28
N ALA A 147 -18.45 -33.42 11.75
CA ALA A 147 -18.99 -34.68 12.27
C ALA A 147 -17.97 -35.82 12.14
N ALA A 148 -17.27 -35.90 11.00
CA ALA A 148 -16.23 -36.90 10.75
C ALA A 148 -14.97 -36.76 11.64
N ARG A 149 -14.75 -35.57 12.22
CA ARG A 149 -13.61 -35.30 13.12
C ARG A 149 -13.96 -35.53 14.59
N ALA A 150 -15.24 -35.35 14.97
CA ALA A 150 -15.75 -35.69 16.29
C ALA A 150 -15.85 -37.21 16.51
N ALA A 151 -16.11 -37.99 15.44
CA ALA A 151 -16.17 -39.46 15.50
C ALA A 151 -14.79 -40.16 15.61
N ARG A 152 -13.68 -39.41 15.68
CA ARG A 152 -12.30 -39.94 15.82
C ARG A 152 -11.64 -39.58 17.16
N ARG A 153 -12.42 -39.07 18.11
CA ARG A 153 -12.01 -38.91 19.51
C ARG A 153 -12.91 -39.78 20.37
#